data_AF-A0A3D4K9T3-F1
#
_entry.id   AF-A0A3D4K9T3-F1
#
_cell.length_a   1.000
_cell.length_b   1.000
_cell.length_c   1.000
_cell.angle_alpha   90.00
_cell.angle_beta   90.00
_cell.angle_gamma   90.00
#
_symmetry.space_group_name_H-M   'P 1'
#
loop_
_entity.id
_entity.type
_entity.pdbx_description
1 polymer ?
#
loop_
_entity_poly.entity_id
_entity_poly.type
_entity_poly.pdbx_seq_one_letter_code
_entity_poly.pdbx_strand_id
1 'polypeptide(L)'
;MVMMQQKPLNILVNNSDNHHVVVPEQPVTEHISSDIPKERQSIKDLIEKVKAYIKERYCTEHQVVGIEIQPDIIRVAEAREINGKWKIEKLVSKNVLNSFNFDSFRKNPKLYSDALIEVFSKNKIQNRNVALAIPASLAITKTISLPLMGKDSLDKATKIPSFWQNLVQISENLSDYSIYYKITKEITAKKEMEVLFVAVKKLDLDIYKQIVLSANLNLVVIDVGCFPIINLSKLKEDKNIANEAILKIGKDENYLEIMEDGKPYIYDIFVPENEKSYLGEYFEHQTFQVRFASQLKHIISKHEDKFKNKIREVNVISSEKNISKLISGLSDKIVEIKIIQTNLFEKLDVDEKLFDGITEDRSAFAITSGLATRKIEIFADESKKQISDAINLLPNAEGIKSDLRAAFYSKVTLGAIVALCSLIVTFYSLFSAGQYSSNYKEISEFNNLSRQYSEKNKLYKELTENGAHLNRLVKFSAEIPANQALIISTLKQVSSNIPDGVWLEKIKIDKNLLIIEGRAFEENNIIEFTKAFEGSDVVENLIITNMKSTPLENGGMIKDFVMNANIIKK
;
A
#
# COMPACT_ATOMS: atom_id res chain seq x y z
N MET A 1 22.29 20.00 -15.09
CA MET A 1 22.54 20.96 -16.18
C MET A 1 21.74 20.52 -17.40
N VAL A 2 20.49 20.97 -17.51
CA VAL A 2 19.78 21.47 -18.70
C VAL A 2 18.55 22.17 -18.10
N MET A 3 18.59 23.50 -18.04
CA MET A 3 17.44 24.33 -17.67
C MET A 3 16.57 24.54 -18.90
N MET A 4 15.25 24.32 -18.80
CA MET A 4 14.30 24.84 -19.78
C MET A 4 13.64 26.10 -19.23
N GLN A 5 13.89 27.21 -19.94
CA GLN A 5 13.39 28.55 -19.68
C GLN A 5 11.89 28.64 -19.95
N GLN A 6 11.15 29.22 -19.00
CA GLN A 6 9.79 29.70 -19.20
C GLN A 6 9.82 31.03 -19.97
N LYS A 7 8.98 31.14 -21.00
CA LYS A 7 8.75 32.38 -21.77
C LYS A 7 7.58 33.14 -21.12
N PRO A 8 7.71 34.43 -20.77
CA PRO A 8 6.59 35.23 -20.29
C PRO A 8 5.81 35.83 -21.47
N LEU A 9 4.47 35.85 -21.37
CA LEU A 9 3.59 36.53 -22.31
C LEU A 9 3.32 37.94 -21.77
N ASN A 10 3.81 38.96 -22.48
CA ASN A 10 3.57 40.38 -22.20
C ASN A 10 2.11 40.72 -22.49
N ILE A 11 1.44 41.36 -21.53
CA ILE A 11 0.16 42.05 -21.72
C ILE A 11 0.49 43.52 -21.99
N LEU A 12 0.27 43.97 -23.23
CA LEU A 12 0.25 45.38 -23.58
C LEU A 12 -1.20 45.89 -23.49
N VAL A 13 -1.41 46.84 -22.60
CA VAL A 13 -2.62 47.67 -22.51
C VAL A 13 -2.51 48.77 -23.56
N ASN A 14 -3.54 48.94 -24.40
CA ASN A 14 -3.75 50.18 -25.12
C ASN A 14 -5.25 50.49 -25.22
N ASN A 15 -5.62 51.65 -24.70
CA ASN A 15 -6.92 52.31 -24.85
C ASN A 15 -6.97 53.03 -26.20
N SER A 16 -8.12 52.97 -26.89
CA SER A 16 -8.73 54.14 -27.57
C SER A 16 -10.10 53.79 -28.16
N ASP A 17 -11.09 54.57 -27.71
CA ASP A 17 -12.19 55.20 -28.46
C ASP A 17 -13.41 54.40 -28.98
N ASN A 18 -14.51 54.63 -28.24
CA ASN A 18 -15.85 55.04 -28.69
C ASN A 18 -16.28 54.77 -30.15
N HIS A 19 -17.29 53.90 -30.30
CA HIS A 19 -18.53 54.29 -30.98
C HIS A 19 -19.74 53.49 -30.45
N HIS A 20 -20.76 54.22 -30.00
CA HIS A 20 -22.09 53.70 -29.75
C HIS A 20 -22.77 53.38 -31.09
N VAL A 21 -23.14 52.11 -31.29
CA VAL A 21 -24.20 51.71 -32.21
C VAL A 21 -25.08 50.70 -31.48
N VAL A 22 -26.35 51.06 -31.29
CA VAL A 22 -27.41 50.23 -30.74
C VAL A 22 -28.25 49.68 -31.91
N VAL A 23 -28.23 48.37 -32.15
CA VAL A 23 -29.30 47.62 -32.84
C VAL A 23 -29.19 46.11 -32.49
N PRO A 24 -30.25 45.30 -32.60
CA PRO A 24 -30.94 44.61 -31.51
C PRO A 24 -30.47 43.15 -31.30
N GLU A 25 -30.42 42.68 -30.05
CA GLU A 25 -30.25 41.26 -29.75
C GLU A 25 -31.52 40.48 -30.14
N GLN A 26 -31.46 39.74 -31.25
CA GLN A 26 -32.28 38.55 -31.44
C GLN A 26 -31.60 37.37 -30.72
N PRO A 27 -32.33 36.54 -29.95
CA PRO A 27 -31.73 35.40 -29.27
C PRO A 27 -31.48 34.29 -30.30
N VAL A 28 -30.23 34.12 -30.73
CA VAL A 28 -29.80 32.89 -31.39
C VAL A 28 -29.65 31.85 -30.30
N THR A 29 -30.65 30.99 -30.19
CA THR A 29 -30.59 29.74 -29.42
C THR A 29 -29.68 28.76 -30.16
N GLU A 30 -28.37 28.88 -29.99
CA GLU A 30 -27.47 27.77 -30.26
C GLU A 30 -27.57 26.76 -29.11
N HIS A 31 -28.34 25.70 -29.35
CA HIS A 31 -28.24 24.46 -28.59
C HIS A 31 -26.82 23.90 -28.73
N ILE A 32 -25.92 24.28 -27.81
CA ILE A 32 -24.68 23.52 -27.58
C ILE A 32 -25.11 22.22 -26.91
N SER A 33 -25.26 21.17 -27.72
CA SER A 33 -25.32 19.78 -27.25
C SER A 33 -24.06 19.52 -26.41
N SER A 34 -24.27 19.27 -25.12
CA SER A 34 -23.23 18.81 -24.20
C SER A 34 -23.08 17.30 -24.30
N ASP A 35 -22.79 16.78 -25.49
CA ASP A 35 -22.45 15.38 -25.68
C ASP A 35 -21.01 15.15 -25.18
N ILE A 36 -20.91 14.84 -23.89
CA ILE A 36 -19.68 14.31 -23.28
C ILE A 36 -19.47 12.90 -23.88
N PRO A 37 -18.29 12.59 -24.48
CA PRO A 37 -18.02 11.27 -25.04
C PRO A 37 -18.23 10.14 -24.01
N LYS A 38 -18.98 9.09 -24.37
CA LYS A 38 -19.33 7.93 -23.51
C LYS A 38 -18.13 7.31 -22.77
N GLU A 39 -16.95 7.36 -23.37
CA GLU A 39 -15.70 6.83 -22.81
C GLU A 39 -15.20 7.67 -21.61
N ARG A 40 -15.36 9.00 -21.65
CA ARG A 40 -15.06 9.90 -20.53
C ARG A 40 -16.09 9.78 -19.41
N GLN A 41 -17.34 9.45 -19.74
CA GLN A 41 -18.40 9.14 -18.77
C GLN A 41 -18.04 7.86 -17.97
N SER A 42 -17.63 6.79 -18.68
CA SER A 42 -17.21 5.51 -18.09
C SER A 42 -16.03 5.65 -17.12
N ILE A 43 -15.02 6.46 -17.46
CA ILE A 43 -13.88 6.74 -16.58
C ILE A 43 -14.33 7.53 -15.33
N LYS A 44 -15.20 8.53 -15.49
CA LYS A 44 -15.75 9.28 -14.34
C LYS A 44 -16.55 8.38 -13.41
N ASP A 45 -17.39 7.51 -13.95
CA ASP A 45 -18.18 6.56 -13.18
C ASP A 45 -17.29 5.56 -12.42
N LEU A 46 -16.20 5.11 -13.05
CA LEU A 46 -15.20 4.26 -12.40
C LEU A 46 -14.49 5.01 -11.25
N ILE A 47 -14.10 6.27 -11.47
CA ILE A 47 -13.49 7.12 -10.43
C ILE A 47 -14.43 7.31 -9.25
N GLU A 48 -15.71 7.60 -9.49
CA GLU A 48 -16.69 7.76 -8.43
C GLU A 48 -16.95 6.46 -7.67
N LYS A 49 -17.00 5.31 -8.35
CA LYS A 49 -17.07 4.00 -7.68
C LYS A 49 -15.86 3.71 -6.81
N VAL A 50 -14.65 4.03 -7.30
CA VAL A 50 -13.41 3.86 -6.54
C VAL A 50 -13.40 4.80 -5.33
N LYS A 51 -13.81 6.06 -5.48
CA LYS A 51 -13.95 7.00 -4.35
C LYS A 51 -14.96 6.49 -3.31
N ALA A 52 -16.11 5.99 -3.75
CA ALA A 52 -17.13 5.44 -2.87
C ALA A 52 -16.58 4.23 -2.09
N TYR A 53 -15.93 3.29 -2.78
CA TYR A 53 -15.28 2.13 -2.17
C TYR A 53 -14.21 2.54 -1.16
N ILE A 54 -13.35 3.50 -1.51
CA ILE A 54 -12.32 4.05 -0.63
C ILE A 54 -12.93 4.68 0.63
N LYS A 55 -14.01 5.45 0.47
CA LYS A 55 -14.73 6.09 1.59
C LYS A 55 -15.36 5.04 2.52
N GLU A 56 -16.01 4.04 1.96
CA GLU A 56 -16.62 2.94 2.71
C GLU A 56 -15.57 2.11 3.47
N ARG A 57 -14.45 1.80 2.81
CA ARG A 57 -13.30 1.11 3.41
C ARG A 57 -12.68 1.93 4.55
N TYR A 58 -12.57 3.25 4.40
CA TYR A 58 -12.08 4.11 5.47
C TYR A 58 -12.97 4.03 6.71
N CYS A 59 -14.29 4.21 6.55
CA CYS A 59 -15.24 4.21 7.66
C CYS A 59 -15.26 2.87 8.41
N THR A 60 -15.07 1.76 7.68
CA THR A 60 -14.99 0.42 8.28
C THR A 60 -13.65 0.15 8.98
N GLU A 61 -12.54 0.68 8.48
CA GLU A 61 -11.20 0.51 9.09
C GLU A 61 -10.87 1.50 10.21
N HIS A 62 -11.53 2.66 10.25
CA HIS A 62 -11.23 3.77 11.17
C HIS A 62 -12.43 4.08 12.07
N GLN A 63 -12.92 3.06 12.78
CA GLN A 63 -13.85 3.21 13.90
C GLN A 63 -13.18 3.95 15.06
N VAL A 64 -13.96 4.42 16.03
CA VAL A 64 -13.45 4.99 17.28
C VAL A 64 -13.72 4.07 18.46
N VAL A 65 -12.90 4.25 19.50
CA VAL A 65 -13.24 3.81 20.85
C VAL A 65 -14.05 4.92 21.53
N GLY A 66 -15.24 4.59 22.02
CA GLY A 66 -16.08 5.51 22.77
C GLY A 66 -15.65 5.58 24.24
N ILE A 67 -15.44 6.79 24.74
CA ILE A 67 -14.99 7.04 26.12
C ILE A 67 -15.97 8.00 26.80
N GLU A 68 -16.41 7.62 28.00
CA GLU A 68 -17.12 8.50 28.94
C GLU A 68 -16.26 8.61 30.20
N ILE A 69 -16.06 9.84 30.66
CA ILE A 69 -15.33 10.12 31.89
C ILE A 69 -16.28 10.90 32.80
N GLN A 70 -16.58 10.32 33.95
CA GLN A 70 -17.29 10.96 35.05
C GLN A 70 -16.34 11.10 36.24
N PRO A 71 -16.69 11.90 37.27
CA PRO A 71 -15.84 12.08 38.44
C PRO A 71 -15.41 10.78 39.11
N ASP A 72 -16.30 9.80 39.27
CA ASP A 72 -16.01 8.55 39.98
C ASP A 72 -15.64 7.37 39.08
N ILE A 73 -15.84 7.48 37.76
CA ILE A 73 -15.75 6.34 36.85
C ILE A 73 -15.37 6.69 35.42
N ILE A 74 -14.63 5.79 34.78
CA ILE A 74 -14.34 5.81 33.35
C ILE A 74 -15.01 4.61 32.70
N ARG A 75 -15.78 4.85 31.64
CA ARG A 75 -16.35 3.80 30.79
C ARG A 75 -15.76 3.85 29.40
N VAL A 76 -15.52 2.68 28.82
CA VAL A 76 -14.96 2.53 27.48
C VAL A 76 -15.73 1.46 26.71
N ALA A 77 -16.04 1.73 25.44
CA ALA A 77 -16.61 0.77 24.51
C ALA A 77 -15.83 0.76 23.18
N GLU A 78 -15.57 -0.44 22.65
CA GLU A 78 -15.03 -0.66 21.30
C GLU A 78 -16.07 -1.44 20.50
N ALA A 79 -16.43 -0.92 19.32
CA ALA A 79 -17.45 -1.51 18.46
C ALA A 79 -16.92 -1.68 17.03
N ARG A 80 -17.40 -2.71 16.34
CA ARG A 80 -17.08 -3.01 14.96
C ARG A 80 -18.32 -3.22 14.12
N GLU A 81 -18.40 -2.51 13.00
CA GLU A 81 -19.41 -2.73 11.96
C GLU A 81 -18.99 -3.91 11.07
N ILE A 82 -19.84 -4.94 10.99
CA ILE A 82 -19.68 -6.13 10.16
C ILE A 82 -20.96 -6.29 9.33
N ASN A 83 -20.85 -6.20 8.01
CA ASN A 83 -21.99 -6.31 7.07
C ASN A 83 -23.18 -5.38 7.43
N GLY A 84 -22.89 -4.14 7.83
CA GLY A 84 -23.91 -3.16 8.22
C GLY A 84 -24.52 -3.35 9.61
N LYS A 85 -24.06 -4.35 10.39
CA LYS A 85 -24.47 -4.57 11.78
C LYS A 85 -23.32 -4.23 12.73
N TRP A 86 -23.64 -3.57 13.83
CA TRP A 86 -22.66 -3.23 14.86
C TRP A 86 -22.53 -4.37 15.88
N LYS A 87 -21.29 -4.78 16.11
CA LYS A 87 -20.88 -5.71 17.16
C LYS A 87 -20.07 -4.96 18.21
N ILE A 88 -20.43 -5.06 19.48
CA ILE A 88 -19.60 -4.56 20.58
C ILE A 88 -18.52 -5.60 20.85
N GLU A 89 -17.25 -5.19 20.73
CA GLU A 89 -16.09 -6.07 20.94
C GLU A 89 -15.58 -5.98 22.38
N LYS A 90 -15.69 -4.81 23.01
CA LYS A 90 -15.23 -4.59 24.38
C LYS A 90 -16.10 -3.58 25.12
N LEU A 91 -16.33 -3.87 26.39
CA LEU A 91 -16.88 -2.95 27.39
C LEU A 91 -15.94 -2.97 28.59
N VAL A 92 -15.60 -1.78 29.09
CA VAL A 92 -14.76 -1.64 30.29
C VAL A 92 -15.35 -0.57 31.18
N SER A 93 -15.48 -0.89 32.47
CA SER A 93 -15.76 0.08 33.53
C SER A 93 -14.61 0.08 34.53
N LYS A 94 -14.15 1.28 34.88
CA LYS A 94 -13.04 1.49 35.82
C LYS A 94 -13.40 2.62 36.78
N ASN A 95 -13.60 2.27 38.05
CA ASN A 95 -13.74 3.26 39.11
C ASN A 95 -12.42 4.01 39.34
N VAL A 96 -12.52 5.32 39.52
CA VAL A 96 -11.42 6.22 39.84
C VAL A 96 -11.58 6.67 41.28
N LEU A 97 -10.84 6.01 42.18
CA LEU A 97 -10.92 6.28 43.62
C LEU A 97 -10.34 7.67 43.93
N ASN A 98 -11.01 8.40 44.84
CA ASN A 98 -10.64 9.73 45.40
C ASN A 98 -11.16 10.98 44.68
N SER A 99 -12.08 10.84 43.72
CA SER A 99 -12.77 11.96 43.07
C SER A 99 -14.27 11.71 43.08
N PHE A 100 -15.02 12.56 43.78
CA PHE A 100 -16.46 12.39 44.00
C PHE A 100 -17.32 13.45 43.28
N ASN A 101 -16.68 14.49 42.74
CA ASN A 101 -17.37 15.58 42.06
C ASN A 101 -16.48 16.26 41.02
N PHE A 102 -17.08 17.12 40.21
CA PHE A 102 -16.38 17.83 39.13
C PHE A 102 -15.25 18.74 39.63
N ASP A 103 -15.29 19.26 40.85
CA ASP A 103 -14.21 20.10 41.37
C ASP A 103 -12.95 19.29 41.70
N SER A 104 -13.13 18.12 42.32
CA SER A 104 -12.03 17.16 42.53
C SER A 104 -11.50 16.60 41.21
N PHE A 105 -12.37 16.34 40.23
CA PHE A 105 -12.02 15.93 38.87
C PHE A 105 -11.09 16.95 38.21
N ARG A 106 -11.48 18.23 38.19
CA ARG A 106 -10.72 19.32 37.54
C ARG A 106 -9.32 19.50 38.12
N LYS A 107 -9.14 19.20 39.41
CA LYS A 107 -7.86 19.31 40.11
C LYS A 107 -6.92 18.12 39.85
N ASN A 108 -7.44 16.99 39.35
CA ASN A 108 -6.69 15.74 39.24
C ASN A 108 -6.73 15.09 37.84
N PRO A 109 -6.53 15.83 36.72
CA PRO A 109 -6.62 15.25 35.37
C PRO A 109 -5.62 14.10 35.14
N LYS A 110 -4.44 14.16 35.75
CA LYS A 110 -3.42 13.11 35.62
C LYS A 110 -3.93 11.73 36.08
N LEU A 111 -4.75 11.69 37.13
CA LEU A 111 -5.34 10.46 37.66
C LEU A 111 -6.16 9.73 36.60
N TYR A 112 -6.98 10.47 35.85
CA TYR A 112 -7.81 9.92 34.77
C TYR A 112 -6.98 9.52 33.56
N SER A 113 -5.91 10.27 33.26
CA SER A 113 -4.98 9.92 32.18
C SER A 113 -4.26 8.61 32.46
N ASP A 114 -3.71 8.45 33.67
CA ASP A 114 -3.06 7.21 34.11
C ASP A 114 -4.06 6.03 34.10
N ALA A 115 -5.31 6.27 34.54
CA ALA A 115 -6.37 5.26 34.50
C ALA A 115 -6.76 4.86 33.05
N LEU A 116 -6.81 5.79 32.10
CA LEU A 116 -7.03 5.48 30.69
C LEU A 116 -5.90 4.63 30.10
N ILE A 117 -4.63 4.97 30.40
CA ILE A 117 -3.48 4.16 29.97
C ILE A 117 -3.61 2.72 30.50
N GLU A 118 -3.98 2.56 31.77
CA GLU A 118 -4.24 1.26 32.39
C GLU A 118 -5.37 0.51 31.68
N VAL A 119 -6.51 1.17 31.44
CA VAL A 119 -7.69 0.59 30.77
C VAL A 119 -7.33 0.08 29.37
N PHE A 120 -6.68 0.90 28.56
CA PHE A 120 -6.31 0.52 27.19
C PHE A 120 -5.28 -0.62 27.17
N SER A 121 -4.30 -0.59 28.07
CA SER A 121 -3.24 -1.60 28.14
C SER A 121 -3.76 -2.96 28.64
N LYS A 122 -4.50 -2.98 29.76
CA LYS A 122 -5.05 -4.21 30.35
C LYS A 122 -6.05 -4.91 29.42
N ASN A 123 -6.89 -4.13 28.74
CA ASN A 123 -7.94 -4.67 27.87
C ASN A 123 -7.48 -4.83 26.40
N LYS A 124 -6.17 -4.66 26.14
CA LYS A 124 -5.55 -4.82 24.81
C LYS A 124 -6.29 -4.04 23.72
N ILE A 125 -6.81 -2.85 24.05
CA ILE A 125 -7.46 -1.97 23.09
C ILE A 125 -6.35 -1.46 22.18
N GLN A 126 -6.43 -1.71 20.88
CA GLN A 126 -5.37 -1.34 19.93
C GLN A 126 -5.68 -0.04 19.22
N ASN A 127 -6.96 0.20 18.93
CA ASN A 127 -7.39 1.44 18.34
C ASN A 127 -7.10 2.61 19.30
N ARG A 128 -6.43 3.65 18.80
CA ARG A 128 -6.06 4.86 19.56
C ARG A 128 -6.92 6.06 19.20
N ASN A 129 -7.77 5.95 18.17
CA ASN A 129 -8.71 7.00 17.80
C ASN A 129 -9.93 6.92 18.70
N VAL A 130 -10.24 8.01 19.40
CA VAL A 130 -11.28 8.02 20.42
C VAL A 130 -12.30 9.12 20.20
N ALA A 131 -13.54 8.82 20.56
CA ALA A 131 -14.61 9.78 20.71
C ALA A 131 -14.94 9.91 22.19
N LEU A 132 -15.03 11.14 22.67
CA LEU A 132 -15.21 11.45 24.09
C LEU A 132 -16.57 12.11 24.30
N ALA A 133 -17.33 11.68 25.31
CA ALA A 133 -18.50 12.42 25.77
C ALA A 133 -18.14 13.34 26.93
N ILE A 134 -18.52 14.61 26.81
CA ILE A 134 -18.64 15.54 27.93
C ILE A 134 -20.01 15.32 28.58
N PRO A 135 -20.09 15.25 29.92
CA PRO A 135 -21.36 15.23 30.64
C PRO A 135 -22.30 16.34 30.17
N ALA A 136 -23.57 16.01 29.93
CA ALA A 136 -24.62 16.94 29.58
C ALA A 136 -24.82 18.00 30.67
N SER A 137 -24.57 17.68 31.95
CA SER A 137 -24.62 18.65 33.05
C SER A 137 -23.55 19.76 32.97
N LEU A 138 -22.52 19.59 32.13
CA LEU A 138 -21.51 20.61 31.83
C LEU A 138 -21.79 21.37 30.52
N ALA A 139 -22.88 21.04 29.82
CA ALA A 139 -23.23 21.58 28.52
C ALA A 139 -24.60 22.27 28.54
N ILE A 140 -24.67 23.47 27.99
CA ILE A 140 -25.94 24.16 27.77
C ILE A 140 -26.44 23.81 26.38
N THR A 141 -27.54 23.06 26.31
CA THR A 141 -28.16 22.65 25.05
C THR A 141 -29.54 23.27 24.88
N LYS A 142 -29.75 24.07 23.82
CA LYS A 142 -31.06 24.66 23.50
C LYS A 142 -31.34 24.66 22.00
N THR A 143 -32.59 24.44 21.63
CA THR A 143 -33.08 24.73 20.27
C THR A 143 -33.68 26.13 20.25
N ILE A 144 -33.07 27.02 19.46
CA ILE A 144 -33.47 28.43 19.35
C ILE A 144 -34.01 28.75 17.95
N SER A 145 -34.97 29.68 17.87
CA SER A 145 -35.47 30.22 16.60
C SER A 145 -34.76 31.54 16.29
N LEU A 146 -34.32 31.69 15.04
CA LEU A 146 -33.60 32.85 14.52
C LEU A 146 -34.24 33.35 13.23
N PRO A 147 -34.06 34.62 12.86
CA PRO A 147 -34.38 35.08 11.52
C PRO A 147 -33.58 34.29 10.47
N LEU A 148 -34.22 33.93 9.36
CA LEU A 148 -33.58 33.21 8.26
C LEU A 148 -32.47 34.09 7.65
N MET A 149 -31.25 33.56 7.62
CA MET A 149 -30.08 34.23 7.05
C MET A 149 -29.15 33.23 6.37
N GLY A 150 -28.37 33.71 5.39
CA GLY A 150 -27.38 32.89 4.71
C GLY A 150 -26.25 32.45 5.66
N LYS A 151 -25.61 31.32 5.34
CA LYS A 151 -24.55 30.70 6.14
C LYS A 151 -23.41 31.67 6.49
N ASP A 152 -22.93 32.44 5.52
CA ASP A 152 -21.83 33.41 5.74
C ASP A 152 -22.20 34.51 6.75
N SER A 153 -23.46 34.95 6.75
CA SER A 153 -23.96 35.96 7.68
C SER A 153 -24.08 35.37 9.08
N LEU A 154 -24.59 34.14 9.20
CA LEU A 154 -24.66 33.43 10.47
C LEU A 154 -23.25 33.20 11.03
N ASP A 155 -22.31 32.71 10.22
CA ASP A 155 -20.91 32.50 10.61
C ASP A 155 -20.21 33.77 11.10
N LYS A 156 -20.58 34.94 10.57
CA LYS A 156 -20.10 36.23 11.08
C LYS A 156 -20.78 36.62 12.40
N ALA A 157 -22.10 36.45 12.50
CA ALA A 157 -22.87 36.78 13.70
C ALA A 157 -22.47 35.92 14.90
N THR A 158 -22.25 34.62 14.68
CA THR A 158 -21.89 33.64 15.74
C THR A 158 -20.53 33.92 16.39
N LYS A 159 -19.65 34.70 15.73
CA LYS A 159 -18.36 35.14 16.29
C LYS A 159 -18.49 36.29 17.29
N ILE A 160 -19.66 36.93 17.37
CA ILE A 160 -19.94 38.03 18.29
C ILE A 160 -20.57 37.43 19.56
N PRO A 161 -19.91 37.46 20.74
CA PRO A 161 -20.44 36.80 21.95
C PRO A 161 -21.84 37.26 22.37
N SER A 162 -22.15 38.55 22.17
CA SER A 162 -23.45 39.13 22.52
C SER A 162 -24.61 38.59 21.68
N PHE A 163 -24.34 38.05 20.48
CA PHE A 163 -25.35 37.41 19.65
C PHE A 163 -26.04 36.28 20.42
N TRP A 164 -25.24 35.36 20.97
CA TRP A 164 -25.76 34.22 21.73
C TRP A 164 -26.33 34.60 23.08
N GLN A 165 -25.70 35.55 23.80
CA GLN A 165 -26.16 35.96 25.14
C GLN A 165 -27.62 36.46 25.10
N ASN A 166 -27.95 37.27 24.10
CA ASN A 166 -29.30 37.82 23.93
C ASN A 166 -30.33 36.74 23.56
N LEU A 167 -29.93 35.74 22.77
CA LEU A 167 -30.82 34.70 22.25
C LEU A 167 -31.12 33.61 23.27
N VAL A 168 -30.10 33.17 24.01
CA VAL A 168 -30.21 32.01 24.89
C VAL A 168 -30.67 32.41 26.31
N GLN A 169 -30.69 33.71 26.61
CA GLN A 169 -31.10 34.28 27.90
C GLN A 169 -30.34 33.65 29.08
N ILE A 170 -29.02 33.52 28.92
CA ILE A 170 -28.13 32.97 29.95
C ILE A 170 -27.49 34.16 30.69
N SER A 171 -27.52 34.13 32.02
CA SER A 171 -26.90 35.16 32.87
C SER A 171 -25.37 35.09 32.90
N GLU A 172 -24.79 33.92 32.57
CA GLU A 172 -23.35 33.69 32.52
C GLU A 172 -22.69 34.34 31.30
N ASN A 173 -21.42 34.72 31.47
CA ASN A 173 -20.60 35.23 30.38
C ASN A 173 -20.19 34.11 29.41
N LEU A 174 -20.82 34.07 28.24
CA LEU A 174 -20.51 33.10 27.17
C LEU A 174 -19.10 33.24 26.57
N SER A 175 -18.31 34.25 26.93
CA SER A 175 -16.93 34.40 26.44
C SER A 175 -16.00 33.26 26.89
N ASP A 176 -16.31 32.66 28.04
CA ASP A 176 -15.57 31.51 28.59
C ASP A 176 -16.09 30.16 28.08
N TYR A 177 -17.06 30.19 27.16
CA TYR A 177 -17.65 29.00 26.57
C TYR A 177 -17.13 28.77 25.14
N SER A 178 -16.94 27.51 24.80
CA SER A 178 -16.86 27.05 23.43
C SER A 178 -18.28 26.77 22.95
N ILE A 179 -18.65 27.35 21.81
CA ILE A 179 -20.01 27.30 21.27
C ILE A 179 -19.98 26.51 19.96
N TYR A 180 -20.84 25.51 19.87
CA TYR A 180 -21.16 24.80 18.65
C TYR A 180 -22.62 25.05 18.28
N TYR A 181 -22.90 25.14 16.99
CA TYR A 181 -24.27 25.30 16.52
C TYR A 181 -24.52 24.52 15.23
N LYS A 182 -25.77 24.11 15.02
CA LYS A 182 -26.21 23.43 13.79
C LYS A 182 -27.61 23.91 13.41
N ILE A 183 -27.77 24.36 12.17
CA ILE A 183 -29.10 24.66 11.62
C ILE A 183 -29.87 23.35 11.52
N THR A 184 -31.02 23.28 12.19
CA THR A 184 -31.87 22.08 12.26
C THR A 184 -33.03 22.14 11.28
N LYS A 185 -33.54 23.34 10.97
CA LYS A 185 -34.66 23.54 10.05
C LYS A 185 -34.68 24.97 9.52
N GLU A 186 -34.96 25.14 8.24
CA GLU A 186 -35.29 26.44 7.66
C GLU A 186 -36.81 26.50 7.44
N ILE A 187 -37.43 27.60 7.85
CA ILE A 187 -38.88 27.84 7.77
C ILE A 187 -39.10 29.05 6.88
N THR A 188 -38.97 28.84 5.57
CA THR A 188 -39.04 29.90 4.56
C THR A 188 -40.33 30.73 4.63
N ALA A 189 -41.47 30.07 4.89
CA ALA A 189 -42.76 30.73 5.00
C ALA A 189 -42.81 31.76 6.16
N LYS A 190 -42.09 31.52 7.25
CA LYS A 190 -41.99 32.43 8.40
C LYS A 190 -40.75 33.34 8.36
N LYS A 191 -39.87 33.15 7.37
CA LYS A 191 -38.53 33.77 7.32
C LYS A 191 -37.74 33.52 8.61
N GLU A 192 -37.87 32.31 9.15
CA GLU A 192 -37.19 31.86 10.37
C GLU A 192 -36.34 30.63 10.06
N MET A 193 -35.38 30.35 10.93
CA MET A 193 -34.61 29.11 10.97
C MET A 193 -34.44 28.67 12.43
N GLU A 194 -34.46 27.37 12.65
CA GLU A 194 -34.17 26.76 13.94
C GLU A 194 -32.71 26.31 13.98
N VAL A 195 -32.06 26.59 15.11
CA VAL A 195 -30.67 26.26 15.36
C VAL A 195 -30.57 25.51 16.68
N LEU A 196 -29.88 24.37 16.67
CA LEU A 196 -29.41 23.72 17.88
C LEU A 196 -28.15 24.44 18.35
N PHE A 197 -28.19 24.95 19.56
CA PHE A 197 -27.10 25.62 20.25
C PHE A 197 -26.56 24.71 21.35
N VAL A 198 -25.25 24.51 21.38
CA VAL A 198 -24.54 23.76 22.41
C VAL A 198 -23.37 24.61 22.90
N ALA A 199 -23.24 24.81 24.21
CA ALA A 199 -22.13 25.55 24.80
C ALA A 199 -21.53 24.80 25.99
N VAL A 200 -20.20 24.70 26.03
CA VAL A 200 -19.45 24.08 27.14
C VAL A 200 -18.34 25.03 27.58
N LYS A 201 -18.06 25.10 28.88
CA LYS A 201 -16.93 25.91 29.39
C LYS A 201 -15.61 25.45 28.76
N LYS A 202 -14.81 26.40 28.28
CA LYS A 202 -13.50 26.12 27.66
C LYS A 202 -12.58 25.37 28.62
N LEU A 203 -12.60 25.74 29.90
CA LEU A 203 -11.84 25.05 30.96
C LEU A 203 -12.16 23.56 31.02
N ASP A 204 -13.45 23.18 31.00
CA ASP A 204 -13.86 21.78 31.04
C ASP A 204 -13.41 21.06 29.77
N LEU A 205 -13.63 21.64 28.58
CA LEU A 205 -13.15 21.06 27.32
C LEU A 205 -11.63 20.83 27.30
N ASP A 206 -10.85 21.80 27.78
CA ASP A 206 -9.40 21.71 27.82
C ASP A 206 -8.93 20.60 28.77
N ILE A 207 -9.57 20.44 29.94
CA ILE A 207 -9.26 19.38 30.90
C ILE A 207 -9.54 18.00 30.29
N TYR A 208 -10.73 17.79 29.72
CA TYR A 208 -11.10 16.52 29.09
C TYR A 208 -10.17 16.19 27.91
N LYS A 209 -9.82 17.19 27.10
CA LYS A 209 -8.84 17.04 26.02
C LYS A 209 -7.46 16.65 26.55
N GLN A 210 -6.96 17.32 27.59
CA GLN A 210 -5.67 17.02 28.18
C GLN A 210 -5.61 15.59 28.73
N ILE A 211 -6.65 15.12 29.42
CA ILE A 211 -6.73 13.75 29.95
C ILE A 211 -6.49 12.71 28.83
N VAL A 212 -7.19 12.87 27.71
CA VAL A 212 -7.09 11.96 26.55
C VAL A 212 -5.73 12.05 25.86
N LEU A 213 -5.25 13.27 25.61
CA LEU A 213 -3.95 13.47 24.94
C LEU A 213 -2.78 12.96 25.78
N SER A 214 -2.81 13.19 27.10
CA SER A 214 -1.81 12.67 28.04
C SER A 214 -1.83 11.14 28.14
N ALA A 215 -2.95 10.49 27.81
CA ALA A 215 -3.05 9.04 27.71
C ALA A 215 -2.51 8.49 26.37
N ASN A 216 -1.90 9.36 25.54
CA ASN A 216 -1.37 9.05 24.21
C ASN A 216 -2.45 8.48 23.26
N LEU A 217 -3.66 9.04 23.35
CA LEU A 217 -4.82 8.73 22.53
C LEU A 217 -5.08 9.88 21.54
N ASN A 218 -5.61 9.54 20.37
CA ASN A 218 -5.98 10.49 19.33
C ASN A 218 -7.44 10.89 19.51
N LEU A 219 -7.69 12.08 20.03
CA LEU A 219 -9.04 12.60 20.18
C LEU A 219 -9.58 13.07 18.82
N VAL A 220 -10.63 12.42 18.32
CA VAL A 220 -11.21 12.72 16.99
C VAL A 220 -12.56 13.43 17.09
N VAL A 221 -13.33 13.13 18.14
CA VAL A 221 -14.65 13.73 18.39
C VAL A 221 -14.79 14.04 19.87
N ILE A 222 -15.33 15.21 20.18
CA ILE A 222 -15.88 15.52 21.49
C ILE A 222 -17.38 15.75 21.32
N ASP A 223 -18.20 14.93 21.95
CA ASP A 223 -19.66 14.99 21.92
C ASP A 223 -20.22 15.39 23.30
N VAL A 224 -21.52 15.67 23.37
CA VAL A 224 -22.24 15.80 24.64
C VAL A 224 -22.98 14.49 24.91
N GLY A 225 -22.92 13.98 26.15
CA GLY A 225 -23.37 12.63 26.50
C GLY A 225 -24.81 12.25 26.11
N CYS A 226 -25.71 13.21 25.90
CA CYS A 226 -27.08 12.96 25.42
C CYS A 226 -27.13 12.49 23.95
N PHE A 227 -26.36 13.09 23.03
CA PHE A 227 -26.47 12.78 21.60
C PHE A 227 -26.03 11.36 21.20
N PRO A 228 -24.99 10.76 21.80
CA PRO A 228 -24.64 9.38 21.55
C PRO A 228 -25.78 8.39 21.84
N ILE A 229 -26.62 8.66 22.84
CA ILE A 229 -27.75 7.79 23.19
C ILE A 229 -28.76 7.75 22.04
N ILE A 230 -29.02 8.89 21.40
CA ILE A 230 -29.87 8.98 20.21
C ILE A 230 -29.28 8.13 19.07
N ASN A 231 -27.97 8.21 18.85
CA ASN A 231 -27.31 7.44 17.78
C ASN A 231 -27.47 5.94 18.02
N LEU A 232 -27.35 5.52 19.28
CA LEU A 232 -27.58 4.13 19.68
C LEU A 232 -29.05 3.73 19.50
N SER A 233 -30.00 4.59 19.88
CA SER A 233 -31.43 4.30 19.76
C SER A 233 -31.89 4.19 18.30
N LYS A 234 -31.26 4.96 17.39
CA LYS A 234 -31.48 4.90 15.93
C LYS A 234 -31.16 3.56 15.28
N LEU A 235 -30.30 2.75 15.90
CA LEU A 235 -30.03 1.40 15.41
C LEU A 235 -31.26 0.48 15.53
N LYS A 236 -32.31 0.88 16.27
CA LYS A 236 -33.59 0.19 16.38
C LYS A 236 -34.48 0.49 15.17
N GLU A 237 -34.36 -0.30 14.09
CA GLU A 237 -35.14 -0.09 12.85
C GLU A 237 -36.68 -0.09 13.01
N ASP A 238 -37.23 -0.65 14.11
CA ASP A 238 -38.67 -0.89 14.29
C ASP A 238 -39.39 0.13 15.20
N LYS A 239 -38.67 1.07 15.82
CA LYS A 239 -39.32 2.09 16.67
C LYS A 239 -39.40 3.41 15.93
N ASN A 240 -40.57 4.04 15.99
CA ASN A 240 -40.72 5.44 15.63
C ASN A 240 -39.97 6.28 16.68
N ILE A 241 -38.66 6.46 16.46
CA ILE A 241 -37.74 7.25 17.32
C ILE A 241 -38.27 8.68 17.50
N ALA A 242 -39.16 9.15 16.64
CA ALA A 242 -39.74 10.48 16.67
C ALA A 242 -40.49 10.84 17.97
N ASN A 243 -40.80 9.89 18.86
CA ASN A 243 -41.45 10.13 20.15
C ASN A 243 -40.77 9.39 21.32
N GLU A 244 -39.49 9.03 21.20
CA GLU A 244 -38.76 8.34 22.27
C GLU A 244 -38.39 9.32 23.39
N ALA A 245 -38.77 8.99 24.63
CA ALA A 245 -38.33 9.70 25.82
C ALA A 245 -37.36 8.83 26.61
N ILE A 246 -36.16 9.34 26.90
CA ILE A 246 -35.09 8.68 27.62
C ILE A 246 -34.74 9.49 28.87
N LEU A 247 -34.85 8.88 30.03
CA LEU A 247 -34.51 9.44 31.33
C LEU A 247 -33.16 8.90 31.78
N LYS A 248 -32.13 9.76 31.80
CA LYS A 248 -30.84 9.43 32.41
C LYS A 248 -30.90 9.77 33.90
N ILE A 249 -30.53 8.80 34.72
CA ILE A 249 -30.42 8.94 36.18
C ILE A 249 -29.02 8.56 36.63
N GLY A 250 -28.35 9.44 37.35
CA GLY A 250 -27.01 9.19 37.91
C GLY A 250 -26.63 10.26 38.93
N LYS A 251 -25.61 9.98 39.75
CA LYS A 251 -25.14 10.94 40.77
C LYS A 251 -24.83 12.33 40.20
N ASP A 252 -24.19 12.42 39.04
CA ASP A 252 -23.71 13.69 38.48
C ASP A 252 -24.53 14.22 37.30
N GLU A 253 -25.45 13.42 36.77
CA GLU A 253 -26.25 13.76 35.60
C GLU A 253 -27.65 13.20 35.70
N ASN A 254 -28.66 14.08 35.66
CA ASN A 254 -30.06 13.71 35.66
C ASN A 254 -30.80 14.59 34.66
N TYR A 255 -31.36 13.98 33.61
CA TYR A 255 -32.12 14.70 32.60
C TYR A 255 -33.10 13.78 31.88
N LEU A 256 -34.17 14.39 31.36
CA LEU A 256 -35.06 13.76 30.40
C LEU A 256 -34.73 14.28 29.00
N GLU A 257 -34.41 13.36 28.11
CA GLU A 257 -34.26 13.60 26.68
C GLU A 257 -35.52 13.13 25.96
N ILE A 258 -36.14 13.99 25.17
CA ILE A 258 -37.31 13.66 24.35
C ILE A 258 -37.01 13.95 22.89
N MET A 259 -37.17 12.95 22.05
CA MET A 259 -37.13 13.11 20.60
C MET A 259 -38.49 13.60 20.09
N GLU A 260 -38.47 14.63 19.26
CA GLU A 260 -39.66 15.25 18.67
C GLU A 260 -39.32 15.71 17.24
N ASP A 261 -40.04 15.21 16.24
CA ASP A 261 -39.73 15.40 14.81
C ASP A 261 -38.25 15.15 14.44
N GLY A 262 -37.63 14.14 15.07
CA GLY A 262 -36.22 13.79 14.84
C GLY A 262 -35.21 14.74 15.51
N LYS A 263 -35.66 15.62 16.40
CA LYS A 263 -34.81 16.56 17.16
C LYS A 263 -34.84 16.22 18.65
N PRO A 264 -33.69 16.24 19.34
CA PRO A 264 -33.66 16.06 20.78
C PRO A 264 -34.01 17.35 21.52
N TYR A 265 -34.80 17.20 22.58
CA TYR A 265 -35.07 18.20 23.60
C TYR A 265 -34.62 17.67 24.95
N ILE A 266 -33.64 18.33 25.56
CA ILE A 266 -33.04 17.92 26.82
C ILE A 266 -33.58 18.82 27.94
N TYR A 267 -34.05 18.19 29.01
CA TYR A 267 -34.62 18.84 30.18
C TYR A 267 -33.92 18.35 31.44
N ASP A 268 -33.18 19.24 32.09
CA ASP A 268 -32.47 18.93 33.31
C ASP A 268 -33.43 18.63 34.47
N ILE A 269 -33.08 17.64 35.29
CA ILE A 269 -33.77 17.30 36.52
C ILE A 269 -32.83 17.57 37.68
N PHE A 270 -33.20 18.49 38.57
CA PHE A 270 -32.30 18.93 39.62
C PHE A 270 -32.31 17.98 40.82
N VAL A 271 -31.16 17.40 41.10
CA VAL A 271 -30.87 16.61 42.31
C VAL A 271 -29.80 17.35 43.13
N PRO A 272 -30.15 17.86 44.32
CA PRO A 272 -29.19 18.50 45.24
C PRO A 272 -28.07 17.53 45.65
N GLU A 273 -26.89 18.08 45.95
CA GLU A 273 -25.70 17.31 46.32
C GLU A 273 -25.95 16.37 47.51
N ASN A 274 -26.68 16.83 48.52
CA ASN A 274 -27.03 16.06 49.72
C ASN A 274 -28.06 14.95 49.46
N GLU A 275 -28.70 14.93 48.29
CA GLU A 275 -29.70 13.92 47.90
C GLU A 275 -29.17 12.96 46.83
N LYS A 276 -27.96 13.16 46.29
CA LYS A 276 -27.37 12.28 45.27
C LYS A 276 -27.22 10.83 45.74
N SER A 277 -26.99 10.60 47.03
CA SER A 277 -26.93 9.25 47.63
C SER A 277 -28.25 8.48 47.52
N TYR A 278 -29.38 9.18 47.33
CA TYR A 278 -30.70 8.58 47.18
C TYR A 278 -30.91 7.95 45.80
N LEU A 279 -30.06 8.26 44.81
CA LEU A 279 -30.16 7.70 43.47
C LEU A 279 -29.64 6.26 43.35
N GLY A 280 -28.88 5.77 44.34
CA GLY A 280 -28.32 4.41 44.32
C GLY A 280 -28.35 3.67 45.67
N GLU A 281 -28.09 4.35 46.79
CA GLU A 281 -27.96 3.71 48.10
C GLU A 281 -29.25 3.79 48.93
N TYR A 282 -29.93 4.94 48.93
CA TYR A 282 -31.13 5.19 49.76
C TYR A 282 -32.37 5.55 48.92
N PHE A 283 -32.69 4.71 47.94
CA PHE A 283 -33.76 4.96 46.97
C PHE A 283 -35.17 4.97 47.58
N GLU A 284 -35.39 4.48 48.80
CA GLU A 284 -36.71 4.44 49.46
C GLU A 284 -37.16 5.78 50.06
N HIS A 285 -36.33 6.82 49.95
CA HIS A 285 -36.65 8.13 50.52
C HIS A 285 -37.87 8.76 49.81
N GLN A 286 -39.05 8.65 50.42
CA GLN A 286 -40.33 9.00 49.80
C GLN A 286 -40.40 10.45 49.33
N THR A 287 -39.92 11.40 50.15
CA THR A 287 -39.91 12.83 49.81
C THR A 287 -39.07 13.11 48.56
N PHE A 288 -37.95 12.39 48.40
CA PHE A 288 -37.10 12.49 47.22
C PHE A 288 -37.85 11.97 45.98
N GLN A 289 -38.44 10.77 46.07
CA GLN A 289 -39.21 10.19 44.98
C GLN A 289 -40.38 11.07 44.55
N VAL A 290 -41.10 11.69 45.50
CA VAL A 290 -42.19 12.63 45.21
C VAL A 290 -41.66 13.86 44.46
N ARG A 291 -40.59 14.49 44.96
CA ARG A 291 -39.98 15.67 44.32
C ARG A 291 -39.47 15.36 42.92
N PHE A 292 -38.79 14.22 42.75
CA PHE A 292 -38.28 13.76 41.45
C PHE A 292 -39.45 13.50 40.49
N ALA A 293 -40.48 12.78 40.93
CA ALA A 293 -41.67 12.50 40.12
C ALA A 293 -42.40 13.78 39.72
N SER A 294 -42.55 14.75 40.62
CA SER A 294 -43.18 16.05 40.31
C SER A 294 -42.40 16.84 39.26
N GLN A 295 -41.06 16.87 39.35
CA GLN A 295 -40.22 17.50 38.32
C GLN A 295 -40.41 16.81 36.96
N LEU A 296 -40.38 15.48 36.94
CA LEU A 296 -40.56 14.70 35.72
C LEU A 296 -41.95 14.93 35.10
N LYS A 297 -43.04 14.89 35.89
CA LYS A 297 -44.39 15.22 35.42
C LYS A 297 -44.48 16.64 34.86
N HIS A 298 -43.87 17.62 35.53
CA HIS A 298 -43.88 19.00 35.07
C HIS A 298 -43.17 19.17 33.72
N ILE A 299 -41.97 18.56 33.57
CA ILE A 299 -41.21 18.58 32.32
C ILE A 299 -42.02 17.96 31.18
N ILE A 300 -42.58 16.77 31.42
CA ILE A 300 -43.38 16.06 30.41
C ILE A 300 -44.59 16.90 30.03
N SER A 301 -45.39 17.36 30.99
CA SER A 301 -46.57 18.21 30.70
C SER A 301 -46.20 19.44 29.87
N LYS A 302 -45.11 20.13 30.22
CA LYS A 302 -44.62 21.30 29.47
C LYS A 302 -44.22 20.94 28.04
N HIS A 303 -43.59 19.78 27.84
CA HIS A 303 -43.24 19.29 26.51
C HIS A 303 -44.49 18.96 25.68
N GLU A 304 -45.41 18.19 26.25
CA GLU A 304 -46.69 17.83 25.60
C GLU A 304 -47.52 19.07 25.25
N ASP A 305 -47.53 20.09 26.11
CA ASP A 305 -48.24 21.34 25.85
C ASP A 305 -47.63 22.12 24.68
N LYS A 306 -46.31 22.06 24.52
CA LYS A 306 -45.59 22.75 23.45
C LYS A 306 -45.78 22.06 22.10
N PHE A 307 -45.66 20.73 22.05
CA PHE A 307 -45.64 19.97 20.79
C PHE A 307 -46.96 19.28 20.46
N LYS A 308 -47.90 19.24 21.40
CA LYS A 308 -49.20 18.57 21.26
C LYS A 308 -49.10 17.05 21.03
N ASN A 309 -47.95 16.47 21.36
CA ASN A 309 -47.70 15.03 21.33
C ASN A 309 -47.67 14.47 22.76
N LYS A 310 -48.24 13.27 22.95
CA LYS A 310 -48.34 12.61 24.26
C LYS A 310 -47.20 11.62 24.48
N ILE A 311 -46.54 11.70 25.63
CA ILE A 311 -45.48 10.78 26.06
C ILE A 311 -46.10 9.66 26.87
N ARG A 312 -46.08 8.44 26.31
CA ARG A 312 -46.70 7.25 26.93
C ARG A 312 -45.69 6.36 27.65
N GLU A 313 -44.43 6.41 27.25
CA GLU A 313 -43.36 5.57 27.76
C GLU A 313 -42.09 6.40 27.96
N VAL A 314 -41.43 6.20 29.10
CA VAL A 314 -40.13 6.78 29.44
C VAL A 314 -39.14 5.64 29.68
N ASN A 315 -38.08 5.64 28.88
CA ASN A 315 -37.00 4.65 28.88
C ASN A 315 -35.90 5.11 29.83
N VAL A 316 -35.56 4.33 30.86
CA VAL A 316 -34.58 4.73 31.88
C VAL A 316 -33.23 4.12 31.56
N ILE A 317 -32.19 4.96 31.60
CA ILE A 317 -30.79 4.56 31.59
C ILE A 317 -30.12 5.04 32.89
N SER A 318 -29.25 4.22 33.47
CA SER A 318 -28.58 4.59 34.72
C SER A 318 -27.29 3.81 34.94
N SER A 319 -26.36 4.45 35.64
CA SER A 319 -25.17 3.82 36.22
C SER A 319 -25.35 3.38 37.67
N GLU A 320 -26.47 3.73 38.31
CA GLU A 320 -26.68 3.48 39.73
C GLU A 320 -27.13 2.05 39.99
N LYS A 321 -26.62 1.48 41.08
CA LYS A 321 -27.08 0.19 41.59
C LYS A 321 -28.53 0.32 42.05
N ASN A 322 -29.30 -0.76 41.96
CA ASN A 322 -30.69 -0.85 42.42
C ASN A 322 -31.66 0.15 41.76
N ILE A 323 -31.35 0.67 40.58
CA ILE A 323 -32.21 1.62 39.86
C ILE A 323 -33.64 1.11 39.65
N SER A 324 -33.82 -0.21 39.50
CA SER A 324 -35.13 -0.86 39.34
C SER A 324 -36.11 -0.52 40.46
N LYS A 325 -35.63 -0.35 41.70
CA LYS A 325 -36.47 0.02 42.84
C LYS A 325 -36.89 1.50 42.79
N LEU A 326 -36.00 2.39 42.37
CA LEU A 326 -36.35 3.79 42.11
C LEU A 326 -37.38 3.88 40.98
N ILE A 327 -37.20 3.12 39.89
CA ILE A 327 -38.16 3.04 38.78
C ILE A 327 -39.52 2.59 39.27
N SER A 328 -39.61 1.57 40.13
CA SER A 328 -40.86 1.15 40.75
C SER A 328 -41.51 2.29 41.55
N GLY A 329 -40.74 2.95 42.42
CA GLY A 329 -41.25 4.05 43.25
C GLY A 329 -41.68 5.29 42.45
N LEU A 330 -41.09 5.52 41.27
CA LEU A 330 -41.53 6.53 40.31
C LEU A 330 -42.78 6.08 39.55
N SER A 331 -42.84 4.82 39.11
CA SER A 331 -43.99 4.26 38.40
C SER A 331 -45.26 4.31 39.25
N ASP A 332 -45.16 4.04 40.55
CA ASP A 332 -46.28 4.14 41.50
C ASP A 332 -46.83 5.58 41.62
N LYS A 333 -45.99 6.58 41.38
CA LYS A 333 -46.35 8.01 41.48
C LYS A 333 -46.76 8.62 40.13
N ILE A 334 -46.34 8.03 39.02
CA ILE A 334 -46.63 8.48 37.65
C ILE A 334 -47.39 7.37 36.91
N VAL A 335 -48.63 7.11 37.34
CA VAL A 335 -49.47 6.03 36.81
C VAL A 335 -49.82 6.23 35.33
N GLU A 336 -49.81 7.48 34.86
CA GLU A 336 -50.21 7.81 33.49
C GLU A 336 -49.14 7.45 32.43
N ILE A 337 -47.89 7.22 32.86
CA ILE A 337 -46.73 7.05 31.97
C ILE A 337 -46.00 5.78 32.35
N LYS A 338 -45.76 4.91 31.37
CA LYS A 338 -45.00 3.69 31.57
C LYS A 338 -43.51 4.03 31.71
N ILE A 339 -42.96 3.89 32.91
CA ILE A 339 -41.52 4.08 33.16
C ILE A 339 -40.86 2.71 33.20
N ILE A 340 -39.95 2.44 32.26
CA ILE A 340 -39.26 1.16 32.17
C ILE A 340 -37.76 1.34 32.08
N GLN A 341 -37.04 0.39 32.64
CA GLN A 341 -35.62 0.25 32.39
C GLN A 341 -35.40 -0.28 30.97
N THR A 342 -34.50 0.35 30.23
CA THR A 342 -34.35 0.07 28.79
C THR A 342 -33.05 -0.63 28.48
N ASN A 343 -33.14 -1.71 27.70
CA ASN A 343 -31.99 -2.32 27.06
C ASN A 343 -31.75 -1.66 25.70
N LEU A 344 -30.74 -0.79 25.60
CA LEU A 344 -30.37 -0.15 24.33
C LEU A 344 -29.52 -1.06 23.43
N PHE A 345 -29.17 -2.26 23.89
CA PHE A 345 -28.30 -3.21 23.17
C PHE A 345 -29.06 -4.27 22.37
N GLU A 346 -30.40 -4.26 22.36
CA GLU A 346 -31.22 -5.33 21.74
C GLU A 346 -30.90 -5.61 20.26
N LYS A 347 -30.44 -4.62 19.49
CA LYS A 347 -30.02 -4.79 18.07
C LYS A 347 -28.50 -4.78 17.87
N LEU A 348 -27.72 -4.66 18.93
CA LEU A 348 -26.27 -4.79 18.87
C LEU A 348 -25.88 -6.26 19.07
N ASP A 349 -24.91 -6.74 18.29
CA ASP A 349 -24.27 -8.03 18.58
C ASP A 349 -23.32 -7.82 19.78
N VAL A 350 -23.77 -8.20 20.98
CA VAL A 350 -23.02 -8.07 22.23
C VAL A 350 -22.95 -9.43 22.91
N ASP A 351 -21.74 -9.91 23.17
CA ASP A 351 -21.54 -11.11 23.97
C ASP A 351 -21.82 -10.79 25.45
N GLU A 352 -22.68 -11.57 26.08
CA GLU A 352 -23.03 -11.48 27.50
C GLU A 352 -21.81 -11.49 28.42
N LYS A 353 -20.74 -12.19 28.02
CA LYS A 353 -19.47 -12.26 28.78
C LYS A 353 -18.76 -10.90 28.90
N LEU A 354 -19.06 -9.94 28.03
CA LEU A 354 -18.50 -8.59 28.13
C LEU A 354 -18.98 -7.85 29.39
N PHE A 355 -20.06 -8.31 30.00
CA PHE A 355 -20.57 -7.78 31.26
C PHE A 355 -20.01 -8.49 32.50
N ASP A 356 -19.17 -9.53 32.33
CA ASP A 356 -18.58 -10.25 33.46
C ASP A 356 -17.72 -9.30 34.31
N GLY A 357 -18.03 -9.19 35.60
CA GLY A 357 -17.35 -8.30 36.54
C GLY A 357 -17.82 -6.84 36.50
N ILE A 358 -18.78 -6.49 35.64
CA ILE A 358 -19.43 -5.17 35.63
C ILE A 358 -20.64 -5.23 36.57
N THR A 359 -20.61 -4.41 37.63
CA THR A 359 -21.70 -4.38 38.64
C THR A 359 -22.80 -3.36 38.32
N GLU A 360 -22.56 -2.49 37.34
CA GLU A 360 -23.49 -1.47 36.90
C GLU A 360 -24.57 -2.07 36.01
N ASP A 361 -25.68 -1.36 35.84
CA ASP A 361 -26.65 -1.76 34.84
C ASP A 361 -26.08 -1.66 33.42
N ARG A 362 -26.54 -2.53 32.51
CA ARG A 362 -26.09 -2.52 31.11
C ARG A 362 -26.30 -1.15 30.46
N SER A 363 -27.41 -0.48 30.77
CA SER A 363 -27.73 0.83 30.22
C SER A 363 -26.70 1.92 30.55
N ALA A 364 -25.82 1.72 31.55
CA ALA A 364 -24.70 2.59 31.85
C ALA A 364 -23.73 2.77 30.66
N PHE A 365 -23.67 1.77 29.77
CA PHE A 365 -22.82 1.81 28.57
C PHE A 365 -23.50 2.43 27.34
N ALA A 366 -24.70 2.98 27.47
CA ALA A 366 -25.42 3.57 26.35
C ALA A 366 -24.62 4.68 25.66
N ILE A 367 -24.00 5.57 26.44
CA ILE A 367 -23.24 6.71 25.92
C ILE A 367 -21.98 6.22 25.20
N THR A 368 -21.17 5.39 25.86
CA THR A 368 -19.92 4.88 25.29
C THR A 368 -20.16 4.02 24.06
N SER A 369 -21.22 3.22 24.06
CA SER A 369 -21.58 2.40 22.91
C SER A 369 -22.10 3.25 21.76
N GLY A 370 -22.93 4.26 22.04
CA GLY A 370 -23.37 5.23 21.03
C GLY A 370 -22.20 6.00 20.39
N LEU A 371 -21.18 6.34 21.17
CA LEU A 371 -19.93 6.93 20.66
C LEU A 371 -19.14 5.93 19.82
N ALA A 372 -19.01 4.68 20.27
CA ALA A 372 -18.25 3.65 19.56
C ALA A 372 -18.91 3.25 18.22
N THR A 373 -20.24 3.30 18.13
CA THR A 373 -21.00 3.07 16.89
C THR A 373 -21.06 4.29 15.97
N ARG A 374 -20.42 5.41 16.36
CA ARG A 374 -20.41 6.62 15.55
C ARG A 374 -19.42 6.48 14.39
N LYS A 375 -19.90 6.68 13.16
CA LYS A 375 -19.02 6.68 11.97
C LYS A 375 -18.20 7.97 11.93
N ILE A 376 -16.87 7.85 11.88
CA ILE A 376 -16.00 9.01 11.61
C ILE A 376 -16.02 9.32 10.13
N GLU A 377 -17.04 10.06 9.68
CA GLU A 377 -17.10 10.47 8.29
C GLU A 377 -16.18 11.69 8.03
N ILE A 378 -14.87 11.44 7.85
CA ILE A 378 -13.88 12.48 7.49
C ILE A 378 -14.08 13.02 6.06
N PHE A 379 -14.90 12.35 5.25
CA PHE A 379 -15.23 12.70 3.86
C PHE A 379 -16.70 13.12 3.67
N ALA A 380 -17.47 13.26 4.75
CA ALA A 380 -18.86 13.68 4.64
C ALA A 380 -19.00 15.18 4.53
N ASP A 381 -20.00 15.59 3.75
CA ASP A 381 -20.48 16.95 3.73
C ASP A 381 -21.20 17.25 5.04
N GLU A 382 -20.63 18.14 5.84
CA GLU A 382 -21.17 18.58 7.13
C GLU A 382 -22.61 19.12 7.03
N SER A 383 -23.03 19.61 5.86
CA SER A 383 -24.41 20.07 5.66
C SER A 383 -25.44 18.93 5.72
N LYS A 384 -25.06 17.70 5.32
CA LYS A 384 -25.96 16.54 5.20
C LYS A 384 -26.03 15.66 6.44
N LYS A 385 -25.18 15.90 7.44
CA LYS A 385 -25.19 15.14 8.69
C LYS A 385 -26.45 15.40 9.50
N GLN A 386 -27.03 14.32 10.03
CA GLN A 386 -28.09 14.42 11.03
C GLN A 386 -27.57 15.09 12.29
N ILE A 387 -28.47 15.69 13.07
CA ILE A 387 -28.14 16.53 14.23
C ILE A 387 -27.23 15.78 15.23
N SER A 388 -27.60 14.55 15.58
CA SER A 388 -26.86 13.71 16.55
C SER A 388 -25.48 13.24 16.05
N ASP A 389 -25.27 13.22 14.73
CA ASP A 389 -23.98 12.89 14.11
C ASP A 389 -23.14 14.13 13.77
N ALA A 390 -23.73 15.32 13.91
CA ALA A 390 -23.10 16.59 13.56
C ALA A 390 -22.31 17.19 14.74
N ILE A 391 -22.75 16.96 15.99
CA ILE A 391 -22.12 17.57 17.17
C ILE A 391 -20.66 17.16 17.27
N ASN A 392 -19.77 18.15 17.25
CA ASN A 392 -18.36 17.96 17.56
C ASN A 392 -17.79 19.24 18.18
N LEU A 393 -17.56 19.19 19.48
CA LEU A 393 -17.02 20.28 20.29
C LEU A 393 -15.48 20.37 20.19
N LEU A 394 -14.83 19.46 19.46
CA LEU A 394 -13.39 19.45 19.31
C LEU A 394 -12.89 20.70 18.56
N PRO A 395 -12.05 21.54 19.19
CA PRO A 395 -11.46 22.69 18.51
C PRO A 395 -10.61 22.23 17.31
N ASN A 396 -10.72 22.91 16.18
CA ASN A 396 -10.02 22.58 14.93
C ASN A 396 -10.31 21.14 14.41
N ALA A 397 -11.54 20.65 14.56
CA ALA A 397 -11.95 19.35 14.03
C ALA A 397 -11.64 19.17 12.53
N GLU A 398 -11.75 20.23 11.72
CA GLU A 398 -11.44 20.18 10.28
C GLU A 398 -9.96 19.94 9.99
N GLY A 399 -9.05 20.54 10.78
CA GLY A 399 -7.61 20.25 10.68
C GLY A 399 -7.32 18.78 10.97
N ILE A 400 -7.89 18.25 12.05
CA ILE A 400 -7.73 16.83 12.43
C ILE A 400 -8.30 15.90 11.35
N LYS A 401 -9.47 16.21 10.79
CA LYS A 401 -10.01 15.47 9.63
C LYS A 401 -9.09 15.56 8.41
N SER A 402 -8.50 16.72 8.14
CA SER A 402 -7.54 16.90 7.05
C SER A 402 -6.31 16.00 7.22
N ASP A 403 -5.76 15.95 8.43
CA ASP A 403 -4.59 15.11 8.75
C ASP A 403 -4.93 13.62 8.62
N LEU A 404 -6.11 13.21 9.12
CA LEU A 404 -6.62 11.84 8.95
C LEU A 404 -6.82 11.48 7.47
N ARG A 405 -7.38 12.40 6.66
CA ARG A 405 -7.52 12.23 5.20
C ARG A 405 -6.16 12.05 4.54
N ALA A 406 -5.20 12.92 4.86
CA ALA A 406 -3.85 12.86 4.30
C ALA A 406 -3.14 11.54 4.65
N ALA A 407 -3.20 11.12 5.91
CA ALA A 407 -2.63 9.87 6.36
C ALA A 407 -3.25 8.66 5.65
N PHE A 408 -4.56 8.66 5.44
CA PHE A 408 -5.23 7.61 4.71
C PHE A 408 -4.88 7.59 3.22
N TYR A 409 -4.92 8.75 2.54
CA TYR A 409 -4.51 8.82 1.14
C TYR A 409 -3.07 8.36 0.95
N SER A 410 -2.15 8.71 1.87
CA SER A 410 -0.77 8.23 1.83
C SER A 410 -0.66 6.70 1.91
N LYS A 411 -1.45 6.04 2.76
CA LYS A 411 -1.49 4.56 2.83
C LYS A 411 -2.05 3.94 1.55
N VAL A 412 -3.13 4.50 1.02
CA VAL A 412 -3.78 4.01 -0.21
C VAL A 412 -2.85 4.21 -1.42
N THR A 413 -2.20 5.37 -1.55
CA THR A 413 -1.26 5.61 -2.65
C THR A 413 -0.04 4.70 -2.57
N LEU A 414 0.51 4.46 -1.38
CA LEU A 414 1.59 3.50 -1.20
C LEU A 414 1.16 2.09 -1.61
N GLY A 415 -0.01 1.64 -1.16
CA GLY A 415 -0.57 0.34 -1.57
C GLY A 415 -0.77 0.23 -3.08
N ALA A 416 -1.29 1.28 -3.73
CA ALA A 416 -1.47 1.34 -5.17
C ALA A 416 -0.14 1.28 -5.94
N ILE A 417 0.90 1.98 -5.45
CA ILE A 417 2.26 1.92 -6.03
C ILE A 417 2.80 0.49 -5.94
N VAL A 418 2.70 -0.16 -4.77
CA VAL A 418 3.16 -1.55 -4.59
C VAL A 418 2.42 -2.52 -5.52
N ALA A 419 1.10 -2.36 -5.65
CA ALA A 419 0.29 -3.16 -6.57
C ALA A 419 0.71 -2.95 -8.04
N LEU A 420 0.92 -1.69 -8.44
CA LEU A 420 1.39 -1.35 -9.79
C LEU A 420 2.78 -1.93 -10.08
N CYS A 421 3.73 -1.79 -9.15
CA CYS A 421 5.05 -2.41 -9.27
C CYS A 421 4.95 -3.93 -9.41
N SER A 422 4.08 -4.58 -8.63
CA SER A 422 3.85 -6.02 -8.70
C SER A 422 3.28 -6.46 -10.05
N LEU A 423 2.34 -5.68 -10.61
CA LEU A 423 1.79 -5.91 -11.95
C LEU A 423 2.86 -5.75 -13.03
N ILE A 424 3.69 -4.70 -12.94
CA ILE A 424 4.79 -4.45 -13.87
C ILE A 424 5.78 -5.63 -13.85
N VAL A 425 6.21 -6.06 -12.67
CA VAL A 425 7.12 -7.21 -12.51
C VAL A 425 6.52 -8.48 -13.08
N THR A 426 5.23 -8.75 -12.81
CA THR A 426 4.53 -9.92 -13.34
C THR A 426 4.43 -9.86 -14.87
N PHE A 427 4.11 -8.70 -15.43
CA PHE A 427 4.04 -8.49 -16.88
C PHE A 427 5.41 -8.71 -17.54
N TYR A 428 6.49 -8.12 -17.02
CA TYR A 428 7.83 -8.34 -17.55
C TYR A 428 8.28 -9.80 -17.42
N SER A 429 7.92 -10.49 -16.34
CA SER A 429 8.25 -11.91 -16.15
C SER A 429 7.53 -12.79 -17.18
N LEU A 430 6.24 -12.54 -17.44
CA LEU A 430 5.48 -13.27 -18.47
C LEU A 430 5.99 -12.96 -19.88
N PHE A 431 6.26 -11.68 -20.17
CA PHE A 431 6.78 -11.25 -21.46
C PHE A 431 8.17 -11.85 -21.75
N SER A 432 9.07 -11.82 -20.77
CA SER A 432 10.40 -12.42 -20.90
C SER A 432 10.35 -13.95 -21.02
N ALA A 433 9.46 -14.64 -20.31
CA ALA A 433 9.27 -16.08 -20.46
C ALA A 433 8.83 -16.47 -21.89
N GLY A 434 7.98 -15.66 -22.53
CA GLY A 434 7.61 -15.84 -23.94
C GLY A 434 8.80 -15.74 -24.89
N GLN A 435 9.65 -14.73 -24.69
CA GLN A 435 10.86 -14.50 -25.51
C GLN A 435 11.97 -15.52 -25.26
N TYR A 436 12.05 -16.10 -24.05
CA TYR A 436 13.06 -17.11 -23.73
C TYR A 436 12.93 -18.37 -24.62
N SER A 437 11.69 -18.77 -24.92
CA SER A 437 11.40 -19.93 -25.78
C SER A 437 11.79 -19.70 -27.24
N SER A 438 11.51 -18.51 -27.79
CA SER A 438 11.92 -18.16 -29.17
C SER A 438 13.43 -18.03 -29.28
N ASN A 439 14.06 -17.33 -28.33
CA ASN A 439 15.50 -17.10 -28.34
C ASN A 439 16.30 -18.41 -28.18
N TYR A 440 15.80 -19.37 -27.40
CA TYR A 440 16.44 -20.69 -27.27
C TYR A 440 16.43 -21.48 -28.60
N LYS A 441 15.33 -21.40 -29.36
CA LYS A 441 15.24 -22.04 -30.70
C LYS A 441 16.22 -21.41 -31.68
N GLU A 442 16.26 -20.08 -31.75
CA GLU A 442 17.20 -19.36 -32.63
C GLU A 442 18.67 -19.67 -32.29
N ILE A 443 19.02 -19.75 -30.99
CA ILE A 443 20.36 -20.14 -30.55
C ILE A 443 20.68 -21.58 -30.96
N SER A 444 19.73 -22.51 -30.81
CA SER A 444 19.91 -23.91 -31.20
C SER A 444 20.11 -24.06 -32.71
N GLU A 445 19.34 -23.33 -33.52
CA GLU A 445 19.48 -23.31 -34.98
C GLU A 445 20.82 -22.70 -35.40
N PHE A 446 21.21 -21.58 -34.78
CA PHE A 446 22.51 -20.95 -35.02
C PHE A 446 23.68 -21.88 -34.68
N ASN A 447 23.60 -22.61 -33.57
CA ASN A 447 24.63 -23.58 -33.17
C ASN A 447 24.74 -24.74 -34.15
N ASN A 448 23.61 -25.25 -34.64
CA ASN A 448 23.58 -26.31 -35.65
C ASN A 448 24.19 -25.82 -36.98
N LEU A 449 23.79 -24.63 -37.45
CA LEU A 449 24.33 -24.02 -38.66
C LEU A 449 25.84 -23.77 -38.55
N SER A 450 26.30 -23.26 -37.41
CA SER A 450 27.72 -23.04 -37.13
C SER A 450 28.52 -24.35 -37.17
N ARG A 451 27.95 -25.45 -36.66
CA ARG A 451 28.59 -26.77 -36.74
C ARG A 451 28.72 -27.26 -38.18
N GLN A 452 27.65 -27.17 -38.97
CA GLN A 452 27.65 -27.55 -40.38
C GLN A 452 28.64 -26.71 -41.20
N TYR A 453 28.71 -25.40 -40.92
CA TYR A 453 29.69 -24.52 -41.56
C TYR A 453 31.12 -24.96 -41.24
N SER A 454 31.42 -25.28 -39.98
CA SER A 454 32.74 -25.74 -39.55
C SER A 454 33.14 -27.08 -40.21
N GLU A 455 32.22 -28.04 -40.27
CA GLU A 455 32.42 -29.33 -40.95
C GLU A 455 32.69 -29.15 -42.45
N LYS A 456 31.87 -28.35 -43.14
CA LYS A 456 32.08 -28.04 -44.57
C LYS A 456 33.40 -27.31 -44.81
N ASN A 457 33.78 -26.38 -43.94
CA ASN A 457 35.04 -25.64 -44.06
C ASN A 457 36.26 -26.55 -43.85
N LYS A 458 36.16 -27.56 -42.97
CA LYS A 458 37.19 -28.58 -42.80
C LYS A 458 37.36 -29.43 -44.07
N LEU A 459 36.25 -29.92 -44.63
CA LEU A 459 36.27 -30.69 -45.88
C LEU A 459 36.83 -29.86 -47.05
N TYR A 460 36.46 -28.58 -47.13
CA TYR A 460 36.99 -27.66 -48.13
C TYR A 460 38.52 -27.51 -48.03
N LYS A 461 39.07 -27.39 -46.81
CA LYS A 461 40.52 -27.34 -46.58
C LYS A 461 41.21 -28.63 -47.04
N GLU A 462 40.70 -29.80 -46.63
CA GLU A 462 41.26 -31.11 -47.03
C GLU A 462 41.27 -31.28 -48.56
N LEU A 463 40.19 -30.92 -49.25
CA LEU A 463 40.13 -30.97 -50.72
C LEU A 463 41.13 -30.02 -51.39
N THR A 464 41.31 -28.83 -50.82
CA THR A 464 42.26 -27.83 -51.33
C THR A 464 43.71 -28.30 -51.16
N GLU A 465 44.05 -28.91 -50.01
CA GLU A 465 45.37 -29.50 -49.74
C GLU A 465 45.67 -30.67 -50.69
N ASN A 466 44.70 -31.57 -50.88
CA ASN A 466 44.83 -32.69 -51.82
C ASN A 466 45.01 -32.22 -53.27
N GLY A 467 44.25 -31.21 -53.69
CA GLY A 467 44.41 -30.59 -55.01
C GLY A 467 45.82 -30.00 -55.20
N ALA A 468 46.35 -29.32 -54.19
CA ALA A 468 47.71 -28.78 -54.22
C ALA A 468 48.77 -29.89 -54.31
N HIS A 469 48.59 -31.01 -53.60
CA HIS A 469 49.49 -32.16 -53.63
C HIS A 469 49.52 -32.83 -55.02
N LEU A 470 48.36 -33.10 -55.62
CA LEU A 470 48.26 -33.67 -56.96
C LEU A 470 48.95 -32.78 -58.00
N ASN A 471 48.80 -31.45 -57.88
CA ASN A 471 49.43 -30.51 -58.79
C ASN A 471 50.97 -30.53 -58.68
N ARG A 472 51.52 -30.79 -57.49
CA ARG A 472 52.97 -31.01 -57.30
C ARG A 472 53.45 -32.30 -57.98
N LEU A 473 52.68 -33.39 -57.87
CA LEU A 473 53.00 -34.65 -58.54
C LEU A 473 52.98 -34.53 -60.06
N VAL A 474 51.99 -33.83 -60.60
CA VAL A 474 51.91 -33.56 -62.05
C VAL A 474 53.11 -32.76 -62.52
N LYS A 475 53.51 -31.70 -61.81
CA LYS A 475 54.72 -30.93 -62.14
C LYS A 475 55.99 -31.77 -62.08
N PHE A 476 56.15 -32.62 -61.07
CA PHE A 476 57.29 -33.52 -60.95
C PHE A 476 57.37 -34.54 -62.11
N SER A 477 56.23 -35.05 -62.55
CA SER A 477 56.18 -36.01 -63.67
C SER A 477 56.54 -35.42 -65.03
N ALA A 478 56.49 -34.09 -65.19
CA ALA A 478 56.77 -33.41 -66.44
C ALA A 478 58.26 -33.11 -66.71
N GLU A 479 59.15 -33.32 -65.73
CA GLU A 479 60.55 -32.81 -65.77
C GLU A 479 61.65 -33.88 -65.98
N ILE A 480 61.34 -35.10 -66.45
CA ILE A 480 62.34 -36.18 -66.61
C ILE A 480 62.72 -36.46 -68.09
N PRO A 481 64.00 -36.30 -68.53
CA PRO A 481 64.44 -36.59 -69.90
C PRO A 481 64.88 -38.05 -70.18
N ALA A 482 64.75 -38.45 -71.46
CA ALA A 482 64.80 -39.81 -71.99
C ALA A 482 66.22 -40.38 -72.23
N ASN A 483 66.85 -41.04 -71.24
CA ASN A 483 67.77 -42.19 -71.43
C ASN A 483 68.07 -42.93 -70.10
N GLN A 484 67.08 -43.12 -69.23
CA GLN A 484 67.29 -43.75 -67.91
C GLN A 484 67.61 -45.24 -67.98
N ALA A 485 67.14 -45.97 -68.99
CA ALA A 485 67.38 -47.42 -69.08
C ALA A 485 68.87 -47.77 -69.15
N LEU A 486 69.65 -47.01 -69.94
CA LEU A 486 71.10 -47.23 -70.09
C LEU A 486 71.88 -46.85 -68.82
N ILE A 487 71.48 -45.78 -68.14
CA ILE A 487 72.11 -45.35 -66.88
C ILE A 487 71.81 -46.36 -65.77
N ILE A 488 70.55 -46.80 -65.66
CA ILE A 488 70.13 -47.79 -64.65
C ILE A 488 70.80 -49.15 -64.89
N SER A 489 70.88 -49.62 -66.14
CA SER A 489 71.56 -50.89 -66.45
C SER A 489 73.06 -50.81 -66.15
N THR A 490 73.71 -49.70 -66.51
CA THR A 490 75.14 -49.48 -66.21
C THR A 490 75.39 -49.44 -64.70
N LEU A 491 74.60 -48.68 -63.94
CA LEU A 491 74.74 -48.60 -62.49
C LEU A 491 74.46 -49.93 -61.79
N LYS A 492 73.42 -50.66 -62.22
CA LYS A 492 73.11 -51.99 -61.70
C LYS A 492 74.27 -52.96 -61.95
N GLN A 493 74.90 -52.89 -63.11
CA GLN A 493 76.02 -53.78 -63.43
C GLN A 493 77.27 -53.43 -62.62
N VAL A 494 77.55 -52.14 -62.41
CA VAL A 494 78.62 -51.71 -61.52
C VAL A 494 78.38 -52.18 -60.09
N SER A 495 77.17 -52.01 -59.56
CA SER A 495 76.86 -52.40 -58.18
C SER A 495 76.82 -53.91 -57.95
N SER A 496 76.47 -54.71 -58.97
CA SER A 496 76.36 -56.18 -58.85
C SER A 496 77.70 -56.90 -58.93
N ASN A 497 78.75 -56.24 -59.42
CA ASN A 497 80.06 -56.83 -59.71
C ASN A 497 81.19 -56.36 -58.78
N ILE A 498 80.88 -55.66 -57.68
CA ILE A 498 81.88 -55.19 -56.71
C ILE A 498 82.40 -56.41 -55.92
N PRO A 499 83.69 -56.78 -56.01
CA PRO A 499 84.26 -57.87 -55.22
C PRO A 499 84.38 -57.52 -53.75
N ASP A 500 84.50 -58.54 -52.91
CA ASP A 500 84.83 -58.36 -51.51
C ASP A 500 86.17 -57.60 -51.38
N GLY A 501 86.18 -56.56 -50.54
CA GLY A 501 87.35 -55.72 -50.32
C GLY A 501 87.53 -54.55 -51.28
N VAL A 502 86.52 -54.24 -52.11
CA VAL A 502 86.44 -53.03 -52.95
C VAL A 502 85.29 -52.13 -52.50
N TRP A 503 85.49 -50.81 -52.49
CA TRP A 503 84.43 -49.83 -52.28
C TRP A 503 84.56 -48.67 -53.25
N LEU A 504 83.41 -48.24 -53.77
CA LEU A 504 83.32 -47.16 -54.74
C LEU A 504 83.08 -45.85 -54.00
N GLU A 505 83.89 -44.85 -54.31
CA GLU A 505 83.69 -43.49 -53.80
C GLU A 505 82.84 -42.66 -54.77
N LYS A 506 83.01 -42.90 -56.07
CA LYS A 506 82.38 -42.09 -57.09
C LYS A 506 82.23 -42.85 -58.40
N ILE A 507 81.04 -42.73 -58.98
CA ILE A 507 80.74 -43.18 -60.34
C ILE A 507 80.31 -41.96 -61.14
N LYS A 508 80.97 -41.70 -62.27
CA LYS A 508 80.58 -40.63 -63.20
C LYS A 508 80.31 -41.24 -64.57
N ILE A 509 79.14 -40.93 -65.11
CA ILE A 509 78.76 -41.27 -66.48
C ILE A 509 78.69 -39.95 -67.26
N ASP A 510 79.58 -39.80 -68.24
CA ASP A 510 79.58 -38.66 -69.15
C ASP A 510 79.41 -39.16 -70.58
N LYS A 511 78.19 -39.01 -71.12
CA LYS A 511 77.73 -39.62 -72.38
C LYS A 511 77.91 -41.15 -72.37
N ASN A 512 78.97 -41.66 -72.98
CA ASN A 512 79.29 -43.09 -73.06
C ASN A 512 80.56 -43.46 -72.27
N LEU A 513 81.14 -42.53 -71.50
CA LEU A 513 82.31 -42.81 -70.68
C LEU A 513 81.87 -43.07 -69.23
N LEU A 514 82.19 -44.26 -68.73
CA LEU A 514 82.04 -44.65 -67.33
C LEU A 514 83.39 -44.45 -66.62
N ILE A 515 83.38 -43.66 -65.55
CA ILE A 515 84.53 -43.45 -64.67
C ILE A 515 84.15 -43.96 -63.29
N ILE A 516 84.95 -44.87 -62.75
CA ILE A 516 84.77 -45.45 -61.41
C ILE A 516 86.00 -45.10 -60.58
N GLU A 517 85.78 -44.38 -59.48
CA GLU A 517 86.79 -44.07 -58.48
C GLU A 517 86.46 -44.85 -57.20
N GLY A 518 87.45 -45.50 -56.61
CA GLY A 518 87.25 -46.33 -55.42
C GLY A 518 88.54 -46.68 -54.72
N ARG A 519 88.43 -47.48 -53.67
CA ARG A 519 89.57 -48.06 -52.98
C ARG A 519 89.40 -49.57 -52.80
N ALA A 520 90.52 -50.25 -52.63
CA ALA A 520 90.57 -51.68 -52.39
C ALA A 520 91.64 -52.04 -51.36
N PHE A 521 91.43 -53.13 -50.63
CA PHE A 521 92.43 -53.65 -49.68
C PHE A 521 93.72 -54.09 -50.39
N GLU A 522 93.59 -54.87 -51.47
CA GLU A 522 94.73 -55.39 -52.23
C GLU A 522 94.59 -55.12 -53.73
N GLU A 523 95.71 -55.16 -54.44
CA GLU A 523 95.75 -55.01 -55.90
C GLU A 523 94.98 -56.13 -56.61
N ASN A 524 94.97 -57.33 -56.03
CA ASN A 524 94.20 -58.46 -56.57
C ASN A 524 92.69 -58.20 -56.59
N ASN A 525 92.13 -57.47 -55.61
CA ASN A 525 90.71 -57.13 -55.60
C ASN A 525 90.33 -56.21 -56.77
N ILE A 526 91.25 -55.32 -57.17
CA ILE A 526 91.08 -54.42 -58.31
C ILE A 526 91.12 -55.22 -59.63
N ILE A 527 92.03 -56.21 -59.73
CA ILE A 527 92.11 -57.11 -60.88
C ILE A 527 90.85 -57.97 -61.00
N GLU A 528 90.36 -58.54 -59.90
CA GLU A 528 89.08 -59.27 -59.89
C GLU A 528 87.91 -58.38 -60.31
N PHE A 529 87.90 -57.12 -59.86
CA PHE A 529 86.88 -56.16 -60.26
C PHE A 529 86.92 -55.90 -61.78
N THR A 530 88.10 -55.79 -62.39
CA THR A 530 88.20 -55.67 -63.86
C THR A 530 87.70 -56.92 -64.60
N LYS A 531 88.04 -58.12 -64.10
CA LYS A 531 87.61 -59.40 -64.69
C LYS A 531 86.10 -59.59 -64.63
N ALA A 532 85.42 -59.04 -63.60
CA ALA A 532 83.96 -59.12 -63.49
C ALA A 532 83.19 -58.41 -64.63
N PHE A 533 83.87 -57.59 -65.44
CA PHE A 533 83.30 -56.95 -66.62
C PHE A 533 83.75 -57.58 -67.95
N GLU A 534 84.63 -58.60 -67.94
CA GLU A 534 84.97 -59.36 -69.13
C GLU A 534 83.73 -60.12 -69.64
N GLY A 535 83.19 -59.69 -70.79
CA GLY A 535 81.96 -60.25 -71.38
C GLY A 535 80.66 -59.50 -71.05
N SER A 536 80.75 -58.31 -70.44
CA SER A 536 79.58 -57.45 -70.18
C SER A 536 78.90 -56.93 -71.46
N ASP A 537 77.57 -56.96 -71.50
CA ASP A 537 76.76 -56.43 -72.62
C ASP A 537 76.54 -54.90 -72.57
N VAL A 538 76.97 -54.22 -71.50
CA VAL A 538 76.72 -52.77 -71.28
C VAL A 538 78.02 -51.98 -71.07
N VAL A 539 79.11 -52.64 -70.68
CA VAL A 539 80.39 -52.00 -70.36
C VAL A 539 81.52 -52.75 -71.04
N GLU A 540 82.28 -52.07 -71.89
CA GLU A 540 83.42 -52.65 -72.61
C GLU A 540 84.73 -52.00 -72.15
N ASN A 541 85.80 -52.81 -72.10
CA ASN A 541 87.17 -52.35 -71.87
C ASN A 541 87.34 -51.55 -70.57
N LEU A 542 86.96 -52.15 -69.43
CA LEU A 542 87.25 -51.58 -68.11
C LEU A 542 88.75 -51.67 -67.81
N ILE A 543 89.42 -50.53 -67.85
CA ILE A 543 90.88 -50.43 -67.69
C ILE A 543 91.20 -49.56 -66.48
N ILE A 544 92.17 -50.01 -65.67
CA ILE A 544 92.73 -49.23 -64.56
C ILE A 544 93.57 -48.10 -65.15
N THR A 545 93.17 -46.86 -64.93
CA THR A 545 93.89 -45.67 -65.42
C THR A 545 94.82 -45.09 -64.38
N ASN A 546 94.53 -45.28 -63.10
CA ASN A 546 95.40 -44.85 -62.00
C ASN A 546 95.27 -45.82 -60.82
N MET A 547 96.38 -46.12 -60.16
CA MET A 547 96.43 -46.87 -58.92
C MET A 547 97.50 -46.29 -58.00
N LYS A 548 97.14 -45.95 -56.77
CA LYS A 548 98.06 -45.40 -55.77
C LYS A 548 97.89 -46.11 -54.44
N SER A 549 99.01 -46.41 -53.78
CA SER A 549 98.97 -46.93 -52.41
C SER A 549 98.95 -45.76 -51.43
N THR A 550 97.92 -45.70 -50.59
CA THR A 550 97.72 -44.65 -49.60
C THR A 550 97.82 -45.26 -48.20
N PRO A 551 98.62 -44.70 -47.28
CA PRO A 551 98.69 -45.19 -45.91
C PRO A 551 97.39 -44.85 -45.15
N LEU A 552 96.88 -45.82 -44.40
CA LEU A 552 95.77 -45.65 -43.47
C LEU A 552 96.33 -45.20 -42.11
N GLU A 553 95.53 -44.44 -41.34
CA GLU A 553 95.94 -43.90 -40.03
C GLU A 553 96.31 -44.99 -38.99
N ASN A 554 95.88 -46.23 -39.21
CA ASN A 554 96.18 -47.40 -38.38
C ASN A 554 97.44 -48.19 -38.83
N GLY A 555 98.23 -47.68 -39.78
CA GLY A 555 99.48 -48.28 -40.23
C GLY A 555 99.37 -49.32 -41.36
N GLY A 556 98.15 -49.57 -41.87
CA GLY A 556 97.93 -50.37 -43.08
C GLY A 556 98.10 -49.56 -44.37
N MET A 557 98.19 -50.22 -45.53
CA MET A 557 98.16 -49.57 -46.84
C MET A 557 96.86 -49.93 -47.56
N ILE A 558 96.27 -48.97 -48.27
CA ILE A 558 95.10 -49.17 -49.13
C ILE A 558 95.43 -48.78 -50.56
N LYS A 559 94.72 -49.35 -51.54
CA LYS A 559 94.89 -49.02 -52.96
C LYS A 559 93.74 -48.14 -53.42
N ASP A 560 94.00 -46.85 -53.66
CA ASP A 560 93.08 -45.98 -54.37
C ASP A 560 93.19 -46.26 -55.87
N PHE A 561 92.07 -46.37 -56.58
CA PHE A 561 92.05 -46.64 -58.01
C PHE A 561 91.06 -45.77 -58.77
N VAL A 562 91.38 -45.54 -60.05
CA VAL A 562 90.46 -44.99 -61.04
C VAL A 562 90.43 -45.95 -62.23
N MET A 563 89.21 -46.32 -62.64
CA MET A 563 88.98 -47.13 -63.83
C MET A 563 88.09 -46.38 -64.82
N ASN A 564 88.39 -46.57 -66.09
CA ASN A 564 87.56 -46.05 -67.18
C ASN A 564 87.04 -47.21 -68.02
N ALA A 565 85.81 -47.11 -68.48
CA ALA A 565 85.23 -48.02 -69.45
C ALA A 565 84.31 -47.28 -70.41
N ASN A 566 84.07 -47.88 -71.58
CA ASN A 566 83.07 -47.39 -72.51
C ASN A 566 81.74 -48.09 -72.26
N ILE A 567 80.68 -47.31 -72.13
CA ILE A 567 79.30 -47.83 -72.11
C ILE A 567 78.94 -48.14 -73.55
N ILE A 568 78.71 -49.43 -73.82
CA ILE A 568 78.27 -49.90 -75.12
C ILE A 568 76.76 -50.09 -75.12
N LYS A 569 76.18 -49.79 -76.27
CA LYS A 569 74.78 -50.07 -76.56
C LYS A 569 74.78 -51.27 -77.51
N LYS A 570 74.42 -52.45 -77.02
CA LYS A 570 73.90 -53.49 -77.91
C LYS A 570 72.45 -53.19 -78.26
#